data_AF-A0A1V5C2Q5-F1
#
_entry.id   AF-A0A1V5C2Q5-F1
#
_cell.length_a   1.000
_cell.length_b   1.000
_cell.length_c   1.000
_cell.angle_alpha   90.00
_cell.angle_beta   90.00
_cell.angle_gamma   90.00
#
_symmetry.space_group_name_H-M   'P 1'
#
loop_
_entity.id
_entity.type
_entity.pdbx_description
1 polymer ?
#
loop_
_entity_poly.entity_id
_entity_poly.type
_entity_poly.pdbx_seq_one_letter_code
_entity_poly.pdbx_strand_id
1 'polypeptide(L)'
;MKKQSQRTIHPKVIEEAQRFFSENRQAICDYARQAGLSFEAGDRWSIDMSTGRGTFDPGFFYKRGFTLAESMWATCHEIEHFRDWRKDPEGYARLFSRMKKGKRRLDLLYHMFNDIMVNREEDRRFPAHWETREYLYTYKLLPRTDHSTRPRHLQFIDGILREKMVPREEVTLSPEVRAEVERLKNIDGEGTDVIELVSDAAAKPGDRFELIQDYIEPVYERLFYEDVEERKRQKKQKKDVPEGDAAEASMDGAKGATGKAEIEVDPESGEDYFAEEYDQMDERLPQVLSAEDVSAAIREEIERLKNESKTPGQIAKEQFRALHGVSIEEVEDYADHYAKVKPHIQPLRDVFERVIETRKEIRRRLKERTDQGVIIDPSFVAQAYIDSRAGIIDSRTQLNIRKEELDEHKPLDFEFTLICDLSGSMNENRPGGKSYEQRLCTILITEALDEFERKLKAERIERLVDLRVFSEVRGFGSHDEELKPMSDSVDYYTRVRICKRLEACTGKRTAEYKSLTRVAARLEGEAGNDADDRDIKRAVVLITDGGSDDPALTREAKERLGLRGCVVRGIQIGEPSTEDVEKFRYAWGDDGLPCKDVSRLVPTMEKLLEDLLETHVM
;
A
#
# COMPACT_ATOMS: atom_id res chain seq x y z
N MET A 1 38.06 -5.29 -24.83
CA MET A 1 38.84 -4.08 -25.21
C MET A 1 39.38 -4.25 -26.63
N LYS A 2 38.59 -3.90 -27.67
CA LYS A 2 39.09 -3.84 -29.06
C LYS A 2 39.41 -2.38 -29.39
N LYS A 3 40.60 -2.12 -29.94
CA LYS A 3 41.10 -0.80 -30.34
C LYS A 3 40.22 -0.24 -31.45
N GLN A 4 39.32 0.69 -31.12
CA GLN A 4 38.83 1.66 -32.09
C GLN A 4 40.04 2.45 -32.60
N SER A 5 40.28 2.38 -33.90
CA SER A 5 41.20 3.28 -34.59
C SER A 5 40.71 4.71 -34.36
N GLN A 6 41.29 5.40 -33.36
CA GLN A 6 41.05 6.82 -33.12
C GLN A 6 41.60 7.60 -34.32
N ARG A 7 40.76 7.79 -35.35
CA ARG A 7 40.91 8.96 -36.21
C ARG A 7 40.94 10.16 -35.29
N THR A 8 42.03 10.91 -35.30
CA THR A 8 42.21 12.11 -34.49
C THR A 8 41.19 13.15 -34.99
N ILE A 9 40.04 13.23 -34.32
CA ILE A 9 38.95 14.14 -34.71
C ILE A 9 39.41 15.56 -34.38
N HIS A 10 39.39 16.42 -35.39
CA HIS A 10 39.86 17.80 -35.26
C HIS A 10 38.97 18.58 -34.27
N PRO A 11 39.51 19.37 -33.31
CA PRO A 11 38.72 20.04 -32.26
C PRO A 11 37.53 20.89 -32.77
N LYS A 12 37.69 21.55 -33.92
CA LYS A 12 36.61 22.30 -34.59
C LYS A 12 35.35 21.47 -34.92
N VAL A 13 35.53 20.17 -35.20
CA VAL A 13 34.43 19.24 -35.53
C VAL A 13 33.52 19.02 -34.32
N ILE A 14 34.06 19.06 -33.10
CA ILE A 14 33.29 18.90 -31.87
C ILE A 14 32.53 20.19 -31.53
N GLU A 15 33.16 21.34 -31.73
CA GLU A 15 32.59 22.66 -31.45
C GLU A 15 31.37 22.97 -32.35
N GLU A 16 31.42 22.58 -33.63
CA GLU A 16 30.29 22.72 -34.57
C GLU A 16 29.07 21.89 -34.16
N ALA A 17 29.26 20.62 -33.80
CA ALA A 17 28.17 19.76 -33.33
C ALA A 17 27.59 20.30 -32.02
N GLN A 18 28.43 20.65 -31.05
CA GLN A 18 27.98 21.24 -29.78
C GLN A 18 27.16 22.51 -29.99
N ARG A 19 27.60 23.39 -30.91
CA ARG A 19 26.87 24.60 -31.24
C ARG A 19 25.50 24.30 -31.87
N PHE A 20 25.46 23.43 -32.88
CA PHE A 20 24.20 23.05 -33.55
C PHE A 20 23.19 22.45 -32.57
N PHE A 21 23.61 21.53 -31.71
CA PHE A 21 22.74 20.91 -30.71
C PHE A 21 22.34 21.86 -29.58
N SER A 22 23.17 22.86 -29.26
CA SER A 22 22.80 23.95 -28.36
C SER A 22 21.71 24.84 -28.97
N GLU A 23 21.87 25.22 -30.25
CA GLU A 23 20.88 26.00 -31.00
C GLU A 23 19.56 25.26 -31.20
N ASN A 24 19.60 23.92 -31.34
CA ASN A 24 18.42 23.05 -31.51
C ASN A 24 17.97 22.36 -30.21
N ARG A 25 18.53 22.74 -29.06
CA ARG A 25 18.25 22.09 -27.77
C ARG A 25 16.76 22.00 -27.48
N GLN A 26 16.04 23.09 -27.75
CA GLN A 26 14.61 23.15 -27.46
C GLN A 26 13.82 22.11 -28.27
N ALA A 27 14.17 21.88 -29.54
CA ALA A 27 13.51 20.88 -30.37
C ALA A 27 13.71 19.46 -29.83
N ILE A 28 14.93 19.12 -29.40
CA ILE A 28 15.24 17.80 -28.81
C ILE A 28 14.54 17.62 -27.48
N CYS A 29 14.56 18.64 -26.62
CA CYS A 29 13.85 18.61 -25.36
C CYS A 29 12.35 18.45 -25.56
N ASP A 30 11.75 19.13 -26.54
CA ASP A 30 10.32 19.02 -26.84
C ASP A 30 9.98 17.65 -27.42
N TYR A 31 10.81 17.11 -28.31
CA TYR A 31 10.69 15.73 -28.80
C TYR A 31 10.72 14.71 -27.65
N ALA A 32 11.74 14.79 -26.79
CA ALA A 32 11.89 13.92 -25.62
C ALA A 32 10.70 14.04 -24.66
N ARG A 33 10.22 15.26 -24.39
CA ARG A 33 9.04 15.48 -23.52
C ARG A 33 7.78 14.86 -24.09
N GLN A 34 7.57 14.95 -25.40
CA GLN A 34 6.44 14.25 -26.04
C GLN A 34 6.59 12.73 -25.91
N ALA A 35 7.80 12.20 -25.86
CA ALA A 35 8.10 10.81 -25.55
C ALA A 35 8.01 10.49 -24.04
N GLY A 36 7.69 11.45 -23.17
CA GLY A 36 7.62 11.27 -21.72
C GLY A 36 9.00 11.26 -21.03
N LEU A 37 10.04 11.72 -21.73
CA LEU A 37 11.44 11.74 -21.27
C LEU A 37 11.94 13.19 -21.16
N SER A 38 13.08 13.37 -20.49
CA SER A 38 13.74 14.66 -20.36
C SER A 38 15.22 14.51 -20.60
N PHE A 39 15.70 14.98 -21.74
CA PHE A 39 17.10 14.91 -22.11
C PHE A 39 17.78 16.27 -22.10
N GLU A 40 19.04 16.28 -21.68
CA GLU A 40 19.95 17.42 -21.81
C GLU A 40 21.28 17.03 -22.45
N ALA A 41 21.96 18.00 -23.03
CA ALA A 41 23.29 17.77 -23.61
C ALA A 41 24.30 17.47 -22.49
N GLY A 42 25.14 16.47 -22.70
CA GLY A 42 26.23 16.10 -21.81
C GLY A 42 27.39 15.44 -22.56
N ASP A 43 28.33 14.86 -21.82
CA ASP A 43 29.54 14.25 -22.43
C ASP A 43 29.35 12.77 -22.80
N ARG A 44 28.21 12.17 -22.43
CA ARG A 44 27.87 10.77 -22.69
C ARG A 44 26.36 10.58 -22.81
N TRP A 45 25.98 9.46 -23.41
CA TRP A 45 24.61 8.96 -23.36
C TRP A 45 24.33 8.31 -22.02
N SER A 46 23.20 8.63 -21.40
CA SER A 46 22.70 7.97 -20.20
C SER A 46 21.21 8.21 -20.00
N ILE A 47 20.56 7.31 -19.26
CA ILE A 47 19.18 7.49 -18.81
C ILE A 47 19.03 6.98 -17.38
N ASP A 48 18.31 7.74 -16.58
CA ASP A 48 17.67 7.27 -15.36
C ASP A 48 16.27 6.77 -15.74
N MET A 49 16.12 5.45 -15.82
CA MET A 49 14.85 4.77 -16.18
C MET A 49 13.71 5.16 -15.25
N SER A 50 14.07 5.52 -14.02
CA SER A 50 13.20 5.76 -12.90
C SER A 50 12.52 7.13 -13.01
N THR A 51 13.28 8.15 -13.45
CA THR A 51 12.80 9.53 -13.61
C THR A 51 12.52 9.89 -15.07
N GLY A 52 13.02 9.10 -16.02
CA GLY A 52 13.02 9.40 -17.45
C GLY A 52 13.96 10.55 -17.82
N ARG A 53 14.89 10.93 -16.93
CA ARG A 53 15.89 11.97 -17.19
C ARG A 53 17.16 11.35 -17.77
N GLY A 54 17.72 11.97 -18.80
CA GLY A 54 18.90 11.45 -19.46
C GLY A 54 19.82 12.53 -20.00
N THR A 55 21.00 12.09 -20.44
CA THR A 55 21.96 12.93 -21.16
C THR A 55 22.25 12.34 -22.53
N PHE A 56 22.56 13.18 -23.51
CA PHE A 56 23.05 12.75 -24.82
C PHE A 56 24.38 13.44 -25.15
N ASP A 57 25.31 12.75 -25.83
CA ASP A 57 26.55 13.36 -26.37
C ASP A 57 26.26 13.96 -27.76
N PRO A 58 26.23 15.30 -27.92
CA PRO A 58 25.98 15.97 -29.19
C PRO A 58 26.95 15.57 -30.31
N GLY A 59 28.16 15.13 -29.95
CA GLY A 59 29.18 14.75 -30.91
C GLY A 59 29.12 13.28 -31.32
N PHE A 60 28.33 12.42 -30.68
CA PHE A 60 28.46 10.96 -30.83
C PHE A 60 28.35 10.48 -32.28
N PHE A 61 27.31 10.89 -33.00
CA PHE A 61 27.06 10.51 -34.39
C PHE A 61 27.92 11.32 -35.37
N TYR A 62 28.10 12.61 -35.10
CA TYR A 62 28.94 13.48 -35.94
C TYR A 62 30.40 12.97 -36.01
N LYS A 63 30.95 12.52 -34.88
CA LYS A 63 32.29 11.88 -34.81
C LYS A 63 32.39 10.58 -35.64
N ARG A 64 31.26 9.97 -35.99
CA ARG A 64 31.15 8.75 -36.82
C ARG A 64 30.83 9.04 -38.29
N GLY A 65 30.87 10.30 -38.71
CA GLY A 65 30.71 10.69 -40.12
C GLY A 65 29.28 11.05 -40.54
N PHE A 66 28.39 11.23 -39.57
CA PHE A 66 27.05 11.76 -39.80
C PHE A 66 27.13 13.28 -39.98
N THR A 67 26.25 13.88 -40.78
CA THR A 67 26.08 15.34 -40.84
C THR A 67 25.30 15.84 -39.61
N LEU A 68 25.13 17.16 -39.46
CA LEU A 68 24.36 17.73 -38.35
C LEU A 68 22.88 17.28 -38.39
N ALA A 69 22.25 17.30 -39.57
CA ALA A 69 20.88 16.84 -39.75
C ALA A 69 20.73 15.32 -39.50
N GLU A 70 21.68 14.53 -40.00
CA GLU A 70 21.70 13.09 -39.75
C GLU A 70 21.94 12.75 -38.27
N SER A 71 22.75 13.56 -37.58
CA SER A 71 22.99 13.41 -36.14
C SER A 71 21.75 13.79 -35.32
N MET A 72 20.99 14.80 -35.76
CA MET A 72 19.71 15.18 -35.14
C MET A 72 18.70 14.03 -35.23
N TRP A 73 18.56 13.44 -36.43
CA TRP A 73 17.76 12.25 -36.66
C TRP A 73 18.18 11.10 -35.75
N ALA A 74 19.46 10.72 -35.78
CA ALA A 74 19.97 9.63 -34.95
C ALA A 74 19.80 9.90 -33.45
N THR A 75 19.85 11.17 -33.01
CA THR A 75 19.57 11.52 -31.61
C THR A 75 18.11 11.27 -31.24
N CYS A 76 17.16 11.60 -32.11
CA CYS A 76 15.74 11.38 -31.90
C CYS A 76 15.38 9.88 -31.96
N HIS A 77 16.01 9.14 -32.88
CA HIS A 77 15.96 7.67 -32.96
C HIS A 77 16.29 7.01 -31.61
N GLU A 78 17.43 7.37 -31.00
CA GLU A 78 17.83 6.78 -29.71
C GLU A 78 16.86 7.14 -28.57
N ILE A 79 16.28 8.35 -28.57
CA ILE A 79 15.26 8.75 -27.61
C ILE A 79 14.04 7.81 -27.65
N GLU A 80 13.68 7.30 -28.82
CA GLU A 80 12.59 6.34 -28.96
C GLU A 80 12.95 4.95 -28.42
N HIS A 81 14.19 4.49 -28.56
CA HIS A 81 14.68 3.27 -27.87
C HIS A 81 14.53 3.41 -26.35
N PHE A 82 14.99 4.54 -25.79
CA PHE A 82 14.86 4.82 -24.36
C PHE A 82 13.41 4.82 -23.87
N ARG A 83 12.51 5.38 -24.68
CA ARG A 83 11.09 5.42 -24.35
C ARG A 83 10.52 4.02 -24.31
N ASP A 84 10.87 3.19 -25.29
CA ASP A 84 10.36 1.84 -25.38
C ASP A 84 10.86 0.96 -24.22
N TRP A 85 12.12 1.12 -23.81
CA TRP A 85 12.65 0.46 -22.60
C TRP A 85 11.84 0.80 -21.34
N ARG A 86 11.39 2.05 -21.21
CA ARG A 86 10.62 2.50 -20.06
C ARG A 86 9.17 1.99 -20.06
N LYS A 87 8.61 1.67 -21.24
CA LYS A 87 7.23 1.13 -21.34
C LYS A 87 7.11 -0.25 -20.71
N ASP A 88 8.14 -1.09 -20.83
CA ASP A 88 8.15 -2.45 -20.28
C ASP A 88 9.56 -2.87 -19.84
N PRO A 89 10.04 -2.35 -18.69
CA PRO A 89 11.34 -2.71 -18.15
C PRO A 89 11.48 -4.21 -17.91
N GLU A 90 10.40 -4.88 -17.49
CA GLU A 90 10.41 -6.32 -17.23
C GLU A 90 10.56 -7.15 -18.51
N GLY A 91 9.87 -6.79 -19.59
CA GLY A 91 10.01 -7.41 -20.91
C GLY A 91 11.44 -7.34 -21.42
N TYR A 92 12.07 -6.17 -21.33
CA TYR A 92 13.47 -5.99 -21.68
C TYR A 92 14.41 -6.74 -20.73
N ALA A 93 14.14 -6.78 -19.43
CA ALA A 93 14.93 -7.57 -18.48
C ALA A 93 14.91 -9.07 -18.82
N ARG A 94 13.74 -9.61 -19.20
CA ARG A 94 13.58 -11.00 -19.65
C ARG A 94 14.37 -11.24 -20.93
N LEU A 95 14.24 -10.34 -21.92
CA LEU A 95 14.99 -10.42 -23.17
C LEU A 95 16.50 -10.40 -22.94
N PHE A 96 17.04 -9.42 -22.23
CA PHE A 96 18.48 -9.34 -21.94
C PHE A 96 18.98 -10.54 -21.12
N SER A 97 18.18 -11.06 -20.19
CA SER A 97 18.54 -12.27 -19.45
C SER A 97 18.65 -13.50 -20.35
N ARG A 98 17.82 -13.59 -21.39
CA ARG A 98 17.89 -14.63 -22.43
C ARG A 98 19.12 -14.47 -23.32
N MET A 99 19.51 -13.22 -23.60
CA MET A 99 20.63 -12.86 -24.50
C MET A 99 22.01 -12.88 -23.84
N LYS A 100 22.12 -12.92 -22.50
CA LYS A 100 23.38 -13.01 -21.71
C LYS A 100 24.37 -14.10 -22.12
N LYS A 101 23.99 -15.04 -22.99
CA LYS A 101 24.87 -16.07 -23.56
C LYS A 101 25.72 -15.58 -24.74
N GLY A 102 25.76 -14.27 -25.05
CA GLY A 102 26.68 -13.70 -26.04
C GLY A 102 26.37 -14.14 -27.47
N LYS A 103 25.09 -14.31 -27.81
CA LYS A 103 24.65 -14.69 -29.17
C LYS A 103 24.47 -13.43 -30.01
N ARG A 104 25.52 -12.96 -30.67
CA ARG A 104 25.52 -11.72 -31.47
C ARG A 104 24.41 -11.73 -32.52
N ARG A 105 24.11 -12.91 -33.08
CA ARG A 105 23.07 -13.06 -34.10
C ARG A 105 21.67 -12.69 -33.58
N LEU A 106 21.36 -13.03 -32.32
CA LEU A 106 20.05 -12.77 -31.73
C LEU A 106 19.97 -11.32 -31.30
N ASP A 107 21.04 -10.77 -30.73
CA ASP A 107 21.12 -9.34 -30.43
C ASP A 107 20.84 -8.52 -31.70
N LEU A 108 21.44 -8.90 -32.82
CA LEU A 108 21.20 -8.27 -34.12
C LEU A 108 19.74 -8.42 -34.59
N LEU A 109 19.14 -9.61 -34.47
CA LEU A 109 17.73 -9.82 -34.84
C LEU A 109 16.80 -8.86 -34.09
N TYR A 110 16.89 -8.81 -32.77
CA TYR A 110 16.01 -7.97 -31.94
C TYR A 110 16.30 -6.48 -32.15
N HIS A 111 17.56 -6.11 -32.36
CA HIS A 111 17.95 -4.74 -32.70
C HIS A 111 17.28 -4.26 -33.99
N MET A 112 17.32 -5.07 -35.05
CA MET A 112 16.76 -4.71 -36.36
C MET A 112 15.25 -4.48 -36.32
N PHE A 113 14.50 -5.34 -35.63
CA PHE A 113 13.05 -5.16 -35.48
C PHE A 113 12.68 -3.98 -34.58
N ASN A 114 13.47 -3.73 -33.53
CA ASN A 114 13.29 -2.53 -32.72
C ASN A 114 13.60 -1.25 -33.52
N ASP A 115 14.61 -1.26 -34.38
CA ASP A 115 14.88 -0.13 -35.27
C ASP A 115 13.73 0.13 -36.25
N ILE A 116 13.10 -0.90 -36.83
CA ILE A 116 11.89 -0.72 -37.66
C ILE A 116 10.81 0.03 -36.88
N MET A 117 10.57 -0.39 -35.62
CA MET A 117 9.58 0.24 -34.74
C MET A 117 9.96 1.69 -34.42
N VAL A 118 11.21 1.93 -34.03
CA VAL A 118 11.72 3.26 -33.67
C VAL A 118 11.62 4.22 -34.85
N ASN A 119 12.07 3.81 -36.03
CA ASN A 119 12.05 4.62 -37.24
C ASN A 119 10.61 5.05 -37.59
N ARG A 120 9.65 4.13 -37.47
CA ARG A 120 8.23 4.42 -37.73
C ARG A 120 7.67 5.44 -36.74
N GLU A 121 8.04 5.31 -35.49
CA GLU A 121 7.56 6.21 -34.47
C GLU A 121 8.19 7.61 -34.58
N GLU A 122 9.48 7.66 -34.93
CA GLU A 122 10.16 8.92 -35.21
C GLU A 122 9.51 9.63 -36.40
N ASP A 123 9.25 8.93 -37.51
CA ASP A 123 8.53 9.51 -38.65
C ASP A 123 7.15 10.05 -38.24
N ARG A 124 6.45 9.34 -37.35
CA ARG A 124 5.13 9.74 -36.86
C ARG A 124 5.20 11.01 -36.02
N ARG A 125 6.24 11.16 -35.20
CA ARG A 125 6.41 12.30 -34.28
C ARG A 125 7.08 13.49 -34.92
N PHE A 126 8.01 13.24 -35.84
CA PHE A 126 8.74 14.26 -36.55
C PHE A 126 8.84 13.95 -38.05
N PRO A 127 7.76 14.14 -38.83
CA PRO A 127 7.71 13.78 -40.25
C PRO A 127 8.78 14.43 -41.13
N ALA A 128 9.36 15.56 -40.70
CA ALA A 128 10.45 16.23 -41.41
C ALA A 128 11.73 15.39 -41.49
N HIS A 129 11.86 14.37 -40.63
CA HIS A 129 12.99 13.45 -40.64
C HIS A 129 12.90 12.33 -41.68
N TRP A 130 11.74 12.13 -42.31
CA TRP A 130 11.52 11.07 -43.30
C TRP A 130 12.60 11.05 -44.39
N GLU A 131 12.90 12.23 -44.98
CA GLU A 131 13.88 12.36 -46.06
C GLU A 131 15.30 12.04 -45.59
N THR A 132 15.66 12.48 -44.38
CA THR A 132 16.96 12.17 -43.76
C THR A 132 17.11 10.68 -43.52
N ARG A 133 16.07 10.03 -42.98
CA ARG A 133 16.04 8.58 -42.77
C ARG A 133 16.16 7.83 -44.10
N GLU A 134 15.32 8.14 -45.09
CA GLU A 134 15.34 7.50 -46.42
C GLU A 134 16.73 7.64 -47.08
N TYR A 135 17.33 8.84 -47.01
CA TYR A 135 18.70 9.08 -47.48
C TYR A 135 19.73 8.23 -46.72
N LEU A 136 19.66 8.19 -45.38
CA LEU A 136 20.59 7.44 -44.55
C LEU A 136 20.57 5.96 -44.89
N TYR A 137 19.38 5.36 -44.96
CA TYR A 137 19.27 3.96 -45.37
C TYR A 137 19.79 3.76 -46.79
N THR A 138 19.44 4.64 -47.75
CA THR A 138 19.81 4.50 -49.17
C THR A 138 21.29 4.63 -49.46
N TYR A 139 22.00 5.49 -48.74
CA TYR A 139 23.38 5.82 -49.12
C TYR A 139 24.43 5.52 -48.05
N LYS A 140 24.04 5.34 -46.78
CA LYS A 140 24.99 5.18 -45.66
C LYS A 140 24.80 3.88 -44.88
N LEU A 141 23.62 3.64 -44.31
CA LEU A 141 23.37 2.54 -43.38
C LEU A 141 23.25 1.20 -44.12
N LEU A 142 22.38 1.11 -45.12
CA LEU A 142 22.12 -0.12 -45.89
C LEU A 142 22.00 0.16 -47.39
N PRO A 143 23.09 0.58 -48.06
CA PRO A 143 23.02 1.08 -49.44
C PRO A 143 22.89 0.00 -50.52
N ARG A 144 22.95 -1.29 -50.15
CA ARG A 144 22.79 -2.39 -51.10
C ARG A 144 21.31 -2.73 -51.24
N THR A 145 20.86 -2.93 -52.46
CA THR A 145 19.51 -3.43 -52.79
C THR A 145 19.50 -4.93 -53.09
N ASP A 146 20.64 -5.48 -53.53
CA ASP A 146 20.82 -6.91 -53.75
C ASP A 146 21.59 -7.54 -52.59
N HIS A 147 20.89 -8.38 -51.82
CA HIS A 147 21.44 -9.15 -50.72
C HIS A 147 21.63 -10.62 -51.09
N SER A 148 21.26 -11.08 -52.29
CA SER A 148 21.26 -12.50 -52.68
C SER A 148 22.60 -13.23 -52.51
N THR A 149 23.70 -12.48 -52.41
CA THR A 149 25.07 -12.97 -52.22
C THR A 149 25.53 -13.04 -50.76
N ARG A 150 24.72 -12.55 -49.81
CA ARG A 150 25.03 -12.57 -48.36
C ARG A 150 24.57 -13.90 -47.72
N PRO A 151 25.04 -14.25 -46.51
CA PRO A 151 24.44 -15.35 -45.74
C PRO A 151 22.93 -15.17 -45.57
N ARG A 152 22.14 -16.23 -45.73
CA ARG A 152 20.67 -16.21 -45.74
C ARG A 152 20.06 -15.55 -44.51
N HIS A 153 20.57 -15.82 -43.31
CA HIS A 153 20.05 -15.18 -42.09
C HIS A 153 20.24 -13.66 -42.12
N LEU A 154 21.36 -13.18 -42.67
CA LEU A 154 21.60 -11.74 -42.87
C LEU A 154 20.75 -11.16 -43.99
N GLN A 155 20.56 -11.90 -45.10
CA GLN A 155 19.63 -11.51 -46.17
C GLN A 155 18.24 -11.25 -45.60
N PHE A 156 17.80 -12.12 -44.71
CA PHE A 156 16.47 -12.08 -44.11
C PHE A 156 16.24 -10.79 -43.31
N ILE A 157 17.12 -10.46 -42.36
CA ILE A 157 16.97 -9.24 -41.55
C ILE A 157 17.27 -7.96 -42.33
N ASP A 158 18.31 -7.96 -43.19
CA ASP A 158 18.68 -6.80 -43.99
C ASP A 158 17.55 -6.45 -44.97
N GLY A 159 16.97 -7.48 -45.61
CA GLY A 159 15.90 -7.33 -46.58
C GLY A 159 14.62 -6.77 -45.96
N ILE A 160 14.22 -7.30 -44.80
CA ILE A 160 13.05 -6.80 -44.07
C ILE A 160 13.25 -5.34 -43.66
N LEU A 161 14.39 -4.98 -43.07
CA LEU A 161 14.65 -3.59 -42.68
C LEU A 161 14.70 -2.67 -43.91
N ARG A 162 15.38 -3.07 -44.98
CA ARG A 162 15.48 -2.28 -46.21
C ARG A 162 14.11 -2.01 -46.82
N GLU A 163 13.26 -3.02 -46.94
CA GLU A 163 11.89 -2.87 -47.47
C GLU A 163 11.04 -1.92 -46.63
N LYS A 164 11.19 -1.94 -45.31
CA LYS A 164 10.43 -1.05 -44.44
C LYS A 164 10.96 0.39 -44.46
N MET A 165 12.27 0.59 -44.62
CA MET A 165 12.88 1.93 -44.58
C MET A 165 12.87 2.63 -45.94
N VAL A 166 12.91 1.87 -47.04
CA VAL A 166 12.93 2.40 -48.41
C VAL A 166 11.93 1.61 -49.28
N PRO A 167 10.61 1.76 -49.04
CA PRO A 167 9.58 0.91 -49.66
C PRO A 167 9.41 1.11 -51.17
N ARG A 168 10.05 2.14 -51.74
CA ARG A 168 10.00 2.43 -53.19
C ARG A 168 11.04 1.68 -53.99
N GLU A 169 12.02 1.07 -53.33
CA GLU A 169 13.07 0.29 -53.98
C GLU A 169 12.80 -1.21 -53.82
N GLU A 170 12.92 -1.95 -54.92
CA GLU A 170 12.85 -3.41 -54.87
C GLU A 170 14.13 -3.99 -54.26
N VAL A 171 13.95 -4.90 -53.31
CA VAL A 171 15.03 -5.60 -52.63
C VAL A 171 15.17 -7.01 -53.17
N THR A 172 16.35 -7.32 -53.71
CA THR A 172 16.65 -8.65 -54.26
C THR A 172 17.16 -9.57 -53.16
N LEU A 173 16.41 -10.64 -52.90
CA LEU A 173 16.75 -11.73 -51.98
C LEU A 173 16.81 -13.06 -52.74
N SER A 174 17.49 -14.06 -52.18
CA SER A 174 17.38 -15.42 -52.70
C SER A 174 15.93 -15.92 -52.64
N PRO A 175 15.48 -16.80 -53.57
CA PRO A 175 14.08 -17.26 -53.62
C PRO A 175 13.59 -17.90 -52.32
N GLU A 176 14.47 -18.62 -51.63
CA GLU A 176 14.19 -19.25 -50.34
C GLU A 176 13.90 -18.21 -49.25
N VAL A 177 14.77 -17.21 -49.10
CA VAL A 177 14.60 -16.15 -48.11
C VAL A 177 13.37 -15.29 -48.44
N ARG A 178 13.15 -14.99 -49.72
CA ARG A 178 11.95 -14.27 -50.19
C ARG A 178 10.67 -14.99 -49.80
N ALA A 179 10.60 -16.30 -50.00
CA ALA A 179 9.42 -17.09 -49.64
C ALA A 179 9.12 -17.05 -48.13
N GLU A 180 10.15 -17.06 -47.28
CA GLU A 180 9.98 -16.94 -45.83
C GLU A 180 9.50 -15.55 -45.40
N VAL A 181 10.02 -14.49 -46.01
CA VAL A 181 9.54 -13.12 -45.75
C VAL A 181 8.06 -13.00 -46.12
N GLU A 182 7.64 -13.50 -47.30
CA GLU A 182 6.24 -13.45 -47.72
C GLU A 182 5.34 -14.32 -46.86
N ARG A 183 5.84 -15.46 -46.34
CA ARG A 183 5.11 -16.28 -45.36
C ARG A 183 4.85 -15.52 -44.06
N LEU A 184 5.82 -14.74 -43.58
CA LEU A 184 5.65 -13.94 -42.35
C LEU A 184 4.70 -12.74 -42.55
N LYS A 185 4.59 -12.23 -43.77
CA LYS A 185 3.59 -11.20 -44.13
C LYS A 185 2.16 -11.76 -44.23
N ASN A 186 2.01 -13.08 -44.26
CA ASN A 186 0.71 -13.75 -44.37
C ASN A 186 0.73 -15.10 -43.63
N ILE A 187 0.89 -15.06 -42.31
CA ILE A 187 1.16 -16.26 -41.51
C ILE A 187 -0.01 -17.26 -41.48
N ASP A 188 -1.24 -16.77 -41.61
CA ASP A 188 -2.49 -17.52 -41.52
C ASP A 188 -3.20 -17.71 -42.88
N GLY A 189 -2.68 -17.10 -43.95
CA GLY A 189 -3.33 -17.08 -45.26
C GLY A 189 -4.43 -16.02 -45.40
N GLU A 190 -4.77 -15.30 -44.33
CA GLU A 190 -5.82 -14.26 -44.29
C GLU A 190 -5.26 -12.83 -44.36
N GLY A 191 -3.93 -12.69 -44.42
CA GLY A 191 -3.22 -11.41 -44.57
C GLY A 191 -2.60 -10.90 -43.27
N THR A 192 -2.45 -11.73 -42.24
CA THR A 192 -1.80 -11.31 -40.98
C THR A 192 -0.30 -11.17 -41.17
N ASP A 193 0.19 -9.91 -41.16
CA ASP A 193 1.61 -9.56 -41.27
C ASP A 193 2.26 -9.49 -39.88
N VAL A 194 3.02 -10.53 -39.53
CA VAL A 194 3.73 -10.60 -38.25
C VAL A 194 4.83 -9.53 -38.16
N ILE A 195 5.46 -9.15 -39.27
CA ILE A 195 6.49 -8.10 -39.31
C ILE A 195 5.89 -6.75 -38.88
N GLU A 196 4.65 -6.47 -39.30
CA GLU A 196 3.91 -5.29 -38.84
C GLU A 196 3.59 -5.37 -37.34
N LEU A 197 3.11 -6.51 -36.87
CA LEU A 197 2.75 -6.69 -35.45
C LEU A 197 3.96 -6.52 -34.51
N VAL A 198 5.12 -7.11 -34.84
CA VAL A 198 6.33 -7.00 -34.00
C VAL A 198 7.01 -5.64 -34.08
N SER A 199 6.59 -4.78 -35.01
CA SER A 199 7.11 -3.41 -35.17
C SER A 199 6.09 -2.33 -34.80
N ASP A 200 4.95 -2.70 -34.20
CA ASP A 200 3.96 -1.76 -33.70
C ASP A 200 4.40 -1.09 -32.38
N ALA A 201 4.67 0.21 -32.43
CA ALA A 201 5.09 0.98 -31.27
C ALA A 201 4.01 1.10 -30.17
N ALA A 202 2.75 0.80 -30.47
CA ALA A 202 1.66 0.80 -29.50
C ALA A 202 1.61 -0.48 -28.65
N ALA A 203 2.12 -1.60 -29.18
CA ALA A 203 2.18 -2.87 -28.47
C ALA A 203 3.23 -2.84 -27.35
N LYS A 204 2.99 -3.61 -26.28
CA LYS A 204 3.99 -3.73 -25.21
C LYS A 204 5.24 -4.44 -25.75
N PRO A 205 6.45 -3.98 -25.38
CA PRO A 205 7.69 -4.64 -25.80
C PRO A 205 7.71 -6.15 -25.53
N GLY A 206 7.29 -6.62 -24.35
CA GLY A 206 7.20 -8.05 -24.02
C GLY A 206 6.37 -8.85 -25.03
N ASP A 207 5.19 -8.35 -25.39
CA ASP A 207 4.29 -9.02 -26.35
C ASP A 207 4.95 -9.09 -27.74
N ARG A 208 5.65 -8.03 -28.17
CA ARG A 208 6.42 -8.03 -29.43
C ARG A 208 7.55 -9.05 -29.40
N PHE A 209 8.27 -9.16 -28.29
CA PHE A 209 9.36 -10.13 -28.14
C PHE A 209 8.86 -11.57 -28.17
N GLU A 210 7.70 -11.86 -27.58
CA GLU A 210 7.07 -13.18 -27.67
C GLU A 210 6.72 -13.53 -29.12
N LEU A 211 6.13 -12.60 -29.87
CA LEU A 211 5.86 -12.81 -31.30
C LEU A 211 7.12 -13.01 -32.15
N ILE A 212 8.19 -12.23 -31.90
CA ILE A 212 9.49 -12.45 -32.56
C ILE A 212 9.99 -13.86 -32.24
N GLN A 213 9.95 -14.27 -30.97
CA GLN A 213 10.42 -15.56 -30.51
C GLN A 213 9.63 -16.73 -31.12
N ASP A 214 8.32 -16.59 -31.25
CA ASP A 214 7.44 -17.68 -31.68
C ASP A 214 7.43 -17.86 -33.21
N TYR A 215 7.53 -16.76 -33.97
CA TYR A 215 7.32 -16.79 -35.43
C TYR A 215 8.57 -16.45 -36.25
N ILE A 216 9.41 -15.50 -35.80
CA ILE A 216 10.50 -14.94 -36.61
C ILE A 216 11.84 -15.61 -36.28
N GLU A 217 12.15 -15.74 -34.99
CA GLU A 217 13.39 -16.34 -34.49
C GLU A 217 13.60 -17.78 -35.01
N PRO A 218 12.59 -18.67 -35.10
CA PRO A 218 12.79 -20.01 -35.65
C PRO A 218 13.20 -20.02 -37.11
N VAL A 219 12.71 -19.07 -37.91
CA VAL A 219 13.11 -18.89 -39.32
C VAL A 219 14.55 -18.42 -39.38
N TYR A 220 14.87 -17.39 -38.62
CA TYR A 220 16.20 -16.79 -38.59
C TYR A 220 17.27 -17.79 -38.11
N GLU A 221 17.00 -18.54 -37.04
CA GLU A 221 17.93 -19.57 -36.54
C GLU A 221 18.11 -20.70 -37.54
N ARG A 222 17.04 -21.16 -38.21
CA ARG A 222 17.15 -22.19 -39.24
C ARG A 222 18.07 -21.73 -40.38
N LEU A 223 17.85 -20.54 -40.92
CA LEU A 223 18.69 -19.96 -41.98
C LEU A 223 20.15 -19.80 -41.50
N PHE A 224 20.36 -19.40 -40.24
CA PHE A 224 21.70 -19.29 -39.66
C PHE A 224 22.41 -20.64 -39.61
N TYR A 225 21.74 -21.69 -39.14
CA TYR A 225 22.35 -23.02 -39.08
C TYR A 225 22.67 -23.58 -40.48
N GLU A 226 21.82 -23.31 -41.47
CA GLU A 226 22.12 -23.65 -42.87
C GLU A 226 23.35 -22.91 -43.40
N ASP A 227 23.47 -21.60 -43.11
CA ASP A 227 24.64 -20.81 -43.49
C ASP A 227 25.92 -21.33 -42.80
N VAL A 228 25.85 -21.73 -41.54
CA VAL A 228 26.97 -22.34 -40.81
C VAL A 228 27.43 -23.62 -41.51
N GLU A 229 26.50 -24.51 -41.86
CA GLU A 229 26.83 -25.76 -42.56
C GLU A 229 27.39 -25.50 -43.96
N GLU A 230 26.89 -24.48 -44.66
CA GLU A 230 27.44 -24.05 -45.94
C GLU A 230 28.88 -23.54 -45.82
N ARG A 231 29.17 -22.67 -44.85
CA ARG A 231 30.54 -22.16 -44.58
C ARG A 231 31.49 -23.31 -44.21
N LYS A 232 31.04 -24.27 -43.40
CA LYS A 232 31.82 -25.48 -43.08
C LYS A 232 32.12 -26.30 -44.34
N ARG A 233 31.14 -26.50 -45.22
CA ARG A 233 31.31 -27.24 -46.48
C ARG A 233 32.30 -26.54 -47.42
N GLN A 234 32.19 -25.22 -47.56
CA GLN A 234 33.12 -24.42 -48.38
C GLN A 234 34.56 -24.49 -47.83
N LYS A 235 34.74 -24.46 -46.50
CA LYS A 235 36.06 -24.60 -45.86
C LYS A 235 36.66 -25.99 -46.08
N LYS A 236 35.85 -27.06 -46.02
CA LYS A 236 36.29 -28.44 -46.33
C LYS A 236 36.69 -28.59 -47.80
N GLN A 237 35.90 -28.06 -48.74
CA GLN A 237 36.21 -28.11 -50.17
C GLN A 237 37.48 -27.34 -50.53
N LYS A 238 37.79 -26.24 -49.85
CA LYS A 238 39.06 -25.51 -50.03
C LYS A 238 40.30 -26.27 -49.52
N LYS A 239 40.14 -27.20 -48.57
CA LYS A 239 41.25 -28.05 -48.07
C LYS A 239 41.56 -29.25 -48.97
N ASP A 240 40.64 -29.63 -49.87
CA ASP A 240 40.76 -30.83 -50.72
C ASP A 240 41.19 -30.52 -52.19
N VAL A 241 41.57 -29.29 -52.54
CA VAL A 241 42.12 -28.97 -53.87
C VAL A 241 43.64 -29.12 -53.86
N PRO A 242 44.24 -30.06 -54.63
CA PRO A 242 45.68 -30.18 -54.72
C PRO A 242 46.29 -29.02 -55.52
N GLU A 243 47.39 -28.48 -54.97
CA GLU A 243 48.25 -27.47 -55.58
C GLU A 243 48.82 -28.01 -56.90
N GLY A 244 48.51 -27.34 -58.01
CA GLY A 244 48.94 -27.72 -59.37
C GLY A 244 49.34 -26.50 -60.18
N ASP A 245 50.58 -26.54 -60.66
CA ASP A 245 51.42 -25.47 -61.22
C ASP A 245 50.96 -24.76 -62.52
N ALA A 246 51.45 -23.51 -62.61
CA ALA A 246 52.02 -22.81 -63.77
C ALA A 246 51.15 -21.94 -64.72
N ALA A 247 51.46 -20.62 -64.65
CA ALA A 247 52.09 -19.79 -65.70
C ALA A 247 51.31 -18.59 -66.33
N GLU A 248 51.79 -17.41 -65.92
CA GLU A 248 52.11 -16.17 -66.69
C GLU A 248 51.13 -15.54 -67.71
N ALA A 249 50.70 -14.30 -67.42
CA ALA A 249 51.02 -13.11 -68.23
C ALA A 249 50.68 -11.75 -67.55
N SER A 250 51.73 -10.92 -67.42
CA SER A 250 51.81 -9.43 -67.45
C SER A 250 51.18 -8.50 -66.38
N MET A 251 52.10 -7.96 -65.56
CA MET A 251 52.28 -6.63 -64.93
C MET A 251 51.35 -5.46 -65.29
N ASP A 252 50.93 -4.62 -64.31
CA ASP A 252 51.74 -3.48 -63.82
C ASP A 252 51.18 -2.80 -62.53
N GLY A 253 52.07 -2.26 -61.67
CA GLY A 253 51.74 -1.20 -60.67
C GLY A 253 51.65 -1.55 -59.17
N ALA A 254 52.80 -1.64 -58.48
CA ALA A 254 52.93 -1.91 -57.04
C ALA A 254 52.75 -0.68 -56.10
N LYS A 255 52.29 -0.91 -54.85
CA LYS A 255 53.14 -0.86 -53.63
C LYS A 255 52.39 -1.14 -52.31
N GLY A 256 52.76 -2.25 -51.67
CA GLY A 256 53.19 -2.27 -50.27
C GLY A 256 52.18 -2.62 -49.17
N ALA A 257 51.92 -3.92 -48.95
CA ALA A 257 51.54 -4.42 -47.63
C ALA A 257 52.26 -5.74 -47.34
N THR A 258 53.20 -5.68 -46.41
CA THR A 258 53.91 -6.81 -45.80
C THR A 258 52.94 -7.82 -45.21
N GLY A 259 53.02 -9.06 -45.67
CA GLY A 259 52.24 -10.17 -45.14
C GLY A 259 52.53 -10.47 -43.67
N LYS A 260 51.47 -10.64 -42.90
CA LYS A 260 51.45 -11.58 -41.78
C LYS A 260 50.58 -12.74 -42.23
N ALA A 261 51.16 -13.93 -42.29
CA ALA A 261 50.41 -15.16 -42.40
C ALA A 261 49.41 -15.22 -41.23
N GLU A 262 48.13 -15.11 -41.52
CA GLU A 262 47.07 -15.39 -40.56
C GLU A 262 47.07 -16.89 -40.29
N ILE A 263 47.32 -17.24 -39.04
CA ILE A 263 47.13 -18.59 -38.53
C ILE A 263 45.62 -18.85 -38.63
N GLU A 264 45.20 -19.79 -39.49
CA GLU A 264 43.82 -20.28 -39.55
C GLU A 264 43.46 -20.90 -38.18
N VAL A 265 42.88 -20.10 -37.30
CA VAL A 265 42.22 -20.60 -36.08
C VAL A 265 40.89 -21.23 -36.54
N ASP A 266 40.63 -22.47 -36.14
CA ASP A 266 39.35 -23.09 -36.39
C ASP A 266 38.30 -22.42 -35.49
N PRO A 267 37.16 -21.95 -36.02
CA PRO A 267 36.18 -21.21 -35.24
C PRO A 267 35.62 -22.08 -34.10
N GLU A 268 35.60 -21.52 -32.89
CA GLU A 268 35.09 -22.19 -31.68
C GLU A 268 33.55 -22.20 -31.65
N SER A 269 32.92 -21.24 -32.34
CA SER A 269 31.46 -21.09 -32.44
C SER A 269 30.99 -20.94 -33.89
N GLY A 270 29.73 -21.31 -34.18
CA GLY A 270 29.12 -21.07 -35.49
C GLY A 270 29.00 -19.58 -35.86
N GLU A 271 29.00 -18.68 -34.87
CA GLU A 271 28.92 -17.23 -35.09
C GLU A 271 30.25 -16.64 -35.56
N ASP A 272 31.38 -17.29 -35.25
CA ASP A 272 32.71 -16.84 -35.63
C ASP A 272 32.88 -16.79 -37.15
N TYR A 273 32.13 -17.62 -37.89
CA TYR A 273 32.07 -17.59 -39.36
C TYR A 273 31.51 -16.28 -39.94
N PHE A 274 30.83 -15.47 -39.12
CA PHE A 274 30.15 -14.24 -39.54
C PHE A 274 30.60 -13.01 -38.73
N ALA A 275 31.71 -13.11 -37.99
CA ALA A 275 32.17 -12.07 -37.10
C ALA A 275 32.45 -10.74 -37.82
N GLU A 276 32.97 -10.78 -39.05
CA GLU A 276 33.19 -9.59 -39.86
C GLU A 276 31.89 -8.94 -40.31
N GLU A 277 30.90 -9.73 -40.72
CA GLU A 277 29.58 -9.22 -41.10
C GLU A 277 28.87 -8.56 -39.91
N TYR A 278 28.99 -9.12 -38.71
CA TYR A 278 28.46 -8.50 -37.49
C TYR A 278 29.23 -7.23 -37.11
N ASP A 279 30.57 -7.23 -37.15
CA ASP A 279 31.38 -6.04 -36.85
C ASP A 279 31.05 -4.89 -37.83
N GLN A 280 30.83 -5.19 -39.12
CA GLN A 280 30.39 -4.20 -40.11
C GLN A 280 28.99 -3.64 -39.84
N MET A 281 28.09 -4.44 -39.28
CA MET A 281 26.75 -3.98 -38.90
C MET A 281 26.80 -3.07 -37.68
N ASP A 282 27.56 -3.45 -36.66
CA ASP A 282 27.75 -2.62 -35.44
C ASP A 282 28.37 -1.25 -35.78
N GLU A 283 29.23 -1.17 -36.79
CA GLU A 283 29.80 0.10 -37.27
C GLU A 283 28.77 1.00 -37.99
N ARG A 284 27.84 0.40 -38.74
CA ARG A 284 26.83 1.12 -39.52
C ARG A 284 25.63 1.55 -38.68
N LEU A 285 25.23 0.73 -37.71
CA LEU A 285 24.13 0.97 -36.80
C LEU A 285 24.67 1.09 -35.35
N PRO A 286 25.39 2.19 -35.04
CA PRO A 286 26.09 2.32 -33.77
C PRO A 286 25.12 2.55 -32.61
N GLN A 287 25.13 1.64 -31.64
CA GLN A 287 24.34 1.78 -30.40
C GLN A 287 24.99 2.77 -29.43
N VAL A 288 24.18 3.61 -28.77
CA VAL A 288 24.67 4.59 -27.79
C VAL A 288 24.94 4.02 -26.41
N LEU A 289 24.24 2.96 -26.01
CA LEU A 289 24.45 2.20 -24.78
C LEU A 289 24.61 0.71 -25.09
N SER A 290 25.44 0.01 -24.31
CA SER A 290 25.55 -1.44 -24.43
C SER A 290 24.36 -2.15 -23.79
N ALA A 291 24.05 -3.36 -24.23
CA ALA A 291 23.01 -4.19 -23.60
C ALA A 291 23.27 -4.43 -22.10
N GLU A 292 24.54 -4.45 -21.67
CA GLU A 292 24.93 -4.58 -20.27
C GLU A 292 24.54 -3.35 -19.45
N ASP A 293 24.83 -2.15 -19.97
CA ASP A 293 24.51 -0.87 -19.31
C ASP A 293 22.99 -0.72 -19.15
N VAL A 294 22.23 -1.03 -20.20
CA VAL A 294 20.76 -0.97 -20.18
C VAL A 294 20.20 -1.99 -19.20
N SER A 295 20.72 -3.22 -19.21
CA SER A 295 20.28 -4.29 -18.29
C SER A 295 20.52 -3.92 -16.83
N ALA A 296 21.59 -3.19 -16.51
CA ALA A 296 21.86 -2.72 -15.15
C ALA A 296 20.82 -1.68 -14.70
N ALA A 297 20.57 -0.66 -15.52
CA ALA A 297 19.59 0.39 -15.24
C ALA A 297 18.16 -0.17 -15.08
N ILE A 298 17.78 -1.13 -15.91
CA ILE A 298 16.48 -1.81 -15.82
C ILE A 298 16.34 -2.63 -14.53
N ARG A 299 17.40 -3.33 -14.10
CA ARG A 299 17.38 -4.13 -12.87
C ARG A 299 17.16 -3.24 -11.64
N GLU A 300 17.83 -2.10 -11.58
CA GLU A 300 17.66 -1.12 -10.50
C GLU A 300 16.21 -0.62 -10.42
N GLU A 301 15.60 -0.32 -11.57
CA GLU A 301 14.20 0.11 -11.64
C GLU A 301 13.21 -0.96 -11.17
N ILE A 302 13.39 -2.22 -11.59
CA ILE A 302 12.52 -3.32 -11.16
C ILE A 302 12.58 -3.51 -9.65
N GLU A 303 13.77 -3.45 -9.04
CA GLU A 303 13.91 -3.58 -7.58
C GLU A 303 13.28 -2.39 -6.84
N ARG A 304 13.37 -1.18 -7.38
CA ARG A 304 12.64 -0.02 -6.85
C ARG A 304 11.13 -0.22 -6.91
N LEU A 305 10.59 -0.62 -8.07
CA LEU A 305 9.16 -0.84 -8.25
C LEU A 305 8.62 -1.90 -7.30
N LYS A 306 9.37 -2.98 -7.05
CA LYS A 306 9.01 -3.99 -6.05
C LYS A 306 8.98 -3.45 -4.63
N ASN A 307 9.89 -2.53 -4.29
CA ASN A 307 9.95 -1.92 -2.97
C ASN A 307 8.87 -0.83 -2.75
N GLU A 308 8.40 -0.19 -3.82
CA GLU A 308 7.40 0.88 -3.78
C GLU A 308 5.95 0.40 -3.96
N SER A 309 5.73 -0.77 -4.58
CA SER A 309 4.39 -1.31 -4.84
C SER A 309 3.72 -1.81 -3.56
N LYS A 310 2.84 -0.98 -2.98
CA LYS A 310 1.99 -1.40 -1.85
C LYS A 310 1.03 -2.51 -2.28
N THR A 311 0.99 -3.59 -1.50
CA THR A 311 0.11 -4.73 -1.76
C THR A 311 -1.38 -4.36 -1.59
N PRO A 312 -2.32 -5.06 -2.24
CA PRO A 312 -3.76 -4.87 -2.03
C PRO A 312 -4.19 -4.98 -0.56
N GLY A 313 -3.52 -5.83 0.22
CA GLY A 313 -3.74 -5.96 1.67
C GLY A 313 -3.32 -4.71 2.45
N GLN A 314 -2.24 -4.02 2.05
CA GLN A 314 -1.85 -2.75 2.67
C GLN A 314 -2.82 -1.62 2.34
N ILE A 315 -3.34 -1.59 1.10
CA ILE A 315 -4.38 -0.63 0.71
C ILE A 315 -5.65 -0.85 1.53
N ALA A 316 -6.09 -2.10 1.71
CA ALA A 316 -7.25 -2.43 2.53
C ALA A 316 -7.06 -2.04 4.01
N LYS A 317 -5.86 -2.25 4.58
CA LYS A 317 -5.52 -1.81 5.94
C LYS A 317 -5.54 -0.30 6.09
N GLU A 318 -5.00 0.44 5.11
CA GLU A 318 -5.03 1.91 5.11
C GLU A 318 -6.46 2.45 4.99
N GLN A 319 -7.29 1.84 4.14
CA GLN A 319 -8.71 2.20 3.99
C GLN A 319 -9.51 1.92 5.26
N PHE A 320 -9.30 0.77 5.89
CA PHE A 320 -9.96 0.42 7.16
C PHE A 320 -9.62 1.44 8.25
N ARG A 321 -8.34 1.81 8.37
CA ARG A 321 -7.88 2.83 9.31
C ARG A 321 -8.47 4.20 9.02
N ALA A 322 -8.60 4.58 7.75
CA ALA A 322 -9.20 5.85 7.36
C ALA A 322 -10.70 5.94 7.67
N LEU A 323 -11.43 4.83 7.52
CA LEU A 323 -12.88 4.77 7.77
C LEU A 323 -13.24 4.66 9.25
N HIS A 324 -12.53 3.81 9.99
CA HIS A 324 -12.88 3.46 11.37
C HIS A 324 -12.02 4.17 12.43
N GLY A 325 -10.94 4.86 12.02
CA GLY A 325 -10.02 5.54 12.93
C GLY A 325 -9.09 4.60 13.71
N VAL A 326 -9.23 3.27 13.56
CA VAL A 326 -8.46 2.21 14.23
C VAL A 326 -7.92 1.20 13.23
N SER A 327 -6.81 0.56 13.56
CA SER A 327 -6.21 -0.50 12.73
C SER A 327 -6.90 -1.87 12.97
N ILE A 328 -6.72 -2.79 12.02
CA ILE A 328 -7.28 -4.16 12.15
C ILE A 328 -6.62 -4.90 13.32
N GLU A 329 -5.31 -4.70 13.51
CA GLU A 329 -4.55 -5.30 14.60
C GLU A 329 -5.05 -4.81 15.97
N GLU A 330 -5.42 -3.52 16.09
CA GLU A 330 -6.01 -2.96 17.31
C GLU A 330 -7.39 -3.55 17.61
N VAL A 331 -8.14 -3.91 16.57
CA VAL A 331 -9.45 -4.57 16.68
C VAL A 331 -9.32 -6.01 17.14
N GLU A 332 -8.39 -6.76 16.56
CA GLU A 332 -8.09 -8.13 16.96
C GLU A 332 -7.61 -8.18 18.42
N ASP A 333 -6.72 -7.26 18.81
CA ASP A 333 -6.25 -7.14 20.19
C ASP A 333 -7.41 -6.87 21.17
N TYR A 334 -8.33 -5.95 20.83
CA TYR A 334 -9.52 -5.70 21.65
C TYR A 334 -10.38 -6.96 21.80
N ALA A 335 -10.63 -7.67 20.69
CA ALA A 335 -11.46 -8.87 20.69
C ALA A 335 -10.85 -9.98 21.57
N ASP A 336 -9.53 -10.15 21.55
CA ASP A 336 -8.81 -11.09 22.40
C ASP A 336 -8.91 -10.74 23.89
N HIS A 337 -8.83 -9.46 24.23
CA HIS A 337 -9.03 -8.99 25.61
C HIS A 337 -10.49 -9.17 26.06
N TYR A 338 -11.46 -8.83 25.21
CA TYR A 338 -12.88 -9.05 25.50
C TYR A 338 -13.20 -10.52 25.76
N ALA A 339 -12.63 -11.43 24.98
CA ALA A 339 -12.82 -12.87 25.15
C ALA A 339 -12.39 -13.36 26.55
N LYS A 340 -11.36 -12.74 27.14
CA LYS A 340 -10.86 -13.07 28.49
C LYS A 340 -11.76 -12.58 29.61
N VAL A 341 -12.44 -11.44 29.44
CA VAL A 341 -13.34 -10.87 30.46
C VAL A 341 -14.78 -11.36 30.34
N LYS A 342 -15.17 -11.89 29.19
CA LYS A 342 -16.52 -12.42 28.94
C LYS A 342 -17.02 -13.38 30.04
N PRO A 343 -16.22 -14.31 30.60
CA PRO A 343 -16.66 -15.16 31.70
C PRO A 343 -17.05 -14.39 32.97
N HIS A 344 -16.47 -13.21 33.21
CA HIS A 344 -16.75 -12.34 34.35
C HIS A 344 -17.99 -11.45 34.14
N ILE A 345 -18.37 -11.21 32.88
CA ILE A 345 -19.64 -10.53 32.56
C ILE A 345 -20.83 -11.47 32.82
N GLN A 346 -20.63 -12.78 32.69
CA GLN A 346 -21.73 -13.74 32.79
C GLN A 346 -22.43 -13.75 34.16
N PRO A 347 -21.74 -13.74 35.31
CA PRO A 347 -22.38 -13.59 36.63
C PRO A 347 -23.13 -12.27 36.79
N LEU A 348 -22.56 -11.17 36.26
CA LEU A 348 -23.21 -9.85 36.31
C LEU A 348 -24.54 -9.83 35.55
N ARG A 349 -24.70 -10.66 34.50
CA ARG A 349 -25.99 -10.80 33.80
C ARG A 349 -27.09 -11.26 34.73
N ASP A 350 -26.80 -12.17 35.65
CA ASP A 350 -27.78 -12.65 36.62
C ASP A 350 -28.15 -11.54 37.60
N VAL A 351 -27.18 -10.70 38.00
CA VAL A 351 -27.43 -9.49 38.81
C VAL A 351 -28.35 -8.52 38.05
N PHE A 352 -28.07 -8.28 36.76
CA PHE A 352 -28.88 -7.39 35.92
C PHE A 352 -30.33 -7.86 35.83
N GLU A 353 -30.55 -9.17 35.61
CA GLU A 353 -31.90 -9.74 35.60
C GLU A 353 -32.59 -9.62 36.96
N ARG A 354 -31.87 -9.88 38.06
CA ARG A 354 -32.43 -9.68 39.42
C ARG A 354 -32.86 -8.24 39.66
N VAL A 355 -32.05 -7.27 39.25
CA VAL A 355 -32.37 -5.83 39.37
C VAL A 355 -33.61 -5.47 38.54
N ILE A 356 -33.70 -5.96 37.31
CA ILE A 356 -34.83 -5.72 36.40
C ILE A 356 -36.11 -6.35 36.96
N GLU A 357 -36.08 -7.63 37.33
CA GLU A 357 -37.26 -8.35 37.83
C GLU A 357 -37.74 -7.79 39.18
N THR A 358 -36.84 -7.44 40.09
CA THR A 358 -37.21 -6.79 41.36
C THR A 358 -37.97 -5.49 41.11
N ARG A 359 -37.49 -4.65 40.18
CA ARG A 359 -38.18 -3.40 39.80
C ARG A 359 -39.53 -3.66 39.13
N LYS A 360 -39.62 -4.67 38.26
CA LYS A 360 -40.90 -5.09 37.64
C LYS A 360 -41.90 -5.56 38.69
N GLU A 361 -41.47 -6.36 39.67
CA GLU A 361 -42.32 -6.84 40.76
C GLU A 361 -42.87 -5.70 41.62
N ILE A 362 -42.02 -4.74 41.99
CA ILE A 362 -42.45 -3.55 42.74
C ILE A 362 -43.55 -2.81 41.96
N ARG A 363 -43.33 -2.56 40.68
CA ARG A 363 -44.30 -1.90 39.80
C ARG A 363 -45.61 -2.70 39.67
N ARG A 364 -45.53 -4.03 39.59
CA ARG A 364 -46.71 -4.92 39.58
C ARG A 364 -47.49 -4.86 40.90
N ARG A 365 -46.81 -4.94 42.05
CA ARG A 365 -47.45 -4.86 43.38
C ARG A 365 -48.11 -3.50 43.62
N LEU A 366 -47.49 -2.41 43.17
CA LEU A 366 -48.07 -1.07 43.21
C LEU A 366 -49.36 -0.98 42.36
N LYS A 367 -49.42 -1.71 41.24
CA LYS A 367 -50.62 -1.80 40.40
C LYS A 367 -51.74 -2.63 41.06
N GLU A 368 -51.39 -3.69 41.78
CA GLU A 368 -52.34 -4.63 42.42
C GLU A 368 -52.96 -4.14 43.74
N ARG A 369 -52.29 -3.25 44.50
CA ARG A 369 -52.82 -2.61 45.74
C ARG A 369 -53.90 -1.54 45.46
N THR A 370 -54.92 -1.91 44.69
CA THR A 370 -56.10 -1.09 44.41
C THR A 370 -57.37 -1.77 44.94
N ASP A 371 -57.52 -1.82 46.26
CA ASP A 371 -58.72 -2.28 46.96
C ASP A 371 -59.87 -1.25 46.97
N GLN A 372 -59.68 -0.11 46.32
CA GLN A 372 -60.74 0.82 45.94
C GLN A 372 -60.91 0.79 44.41
N GLY A 373 -62.12 0.47 43.95
CA GLY A 373 -62.46 0.48 42.53
C GLY A 373 -62.19 1.84 41.86
N VAL A 374 -62.31 1.87 40.53
CA VAL A 374 -61.95 3.04 39.73
C VAL A 374 -62.66 4.30 40.21
N ILE A 375 -61.89 5.35 40.50
CA ILE A 375 -62.43 6.64 40.91
C ILE A 375 -62.89 7.39 39.65
N ILE A 376 -64.16 7.77 39.61
CA ILE A 376 -64.77 8.51 38.50
C ILE A 376 -64.63 10.02 38.77
N ASP A 377 -64.26 10.79 37.75
CA ASP A 377 -64.28 12.25 37.84
C ASP A 377 -65.72 12.74 38.11
N PRO A 378 -65.98 13.46 39.22
CA PRO A 378 -67.30 13.98 39.54
C PRO A 378 -67.94 14.81 38.42
N SER A 379 -67.12 15.45 37.58
CA SER A 379 -67.52 16.30 36.46
C SER A 379 -68.03 15.49 35.26
N PHE A 380 -67.72 14.19 35.20
CA PHE A 380 -68.03 13.32 34.06
C PHE A 380 -68.91 12.11 34.44
N VAL A 381 -69.56 12.13 35.61
CA VAL A 381 -70.41 11.02 36.11
C VAL A 381 -71.47 10.57 35.11
N ALA A 382 -72.10 11.51 34.39
CA ALA A 382 -73.11 11.18 33.38
C ALA A 382 -72.51 10.38 32.21
N GLN A 383 -71.31 10.75 31.76
CA GLN A 383 -70.60 10.05 30.69
C GLN A 383 -70.08 8.69 31.18
N ALA A 384 -69.61 8.61 32.43
CA ALA A 384 -69.15 7.37 33.05
C ALA A 384 -70.26 6.31 33.13
N TYR A 385 -71.49 6.74 33.43
CA TYR A 385 -72.66 5.87 33.45
C TYR A 385 -73.01 5.32 32.06
N ILE A 386 -72.95 6.17 31.03
CA ILE A 386 -73.22 5.78 29.64
C ILE A 386 -72.17 4.76 29.17
N ASP A 387 -70.90 5.04 29.42
CA ASP A 387 -69.79 4.20 29.00
C ASP A 387 -69.84 2.83 29.71
N SER A 388 -70.20 2.80 31.00
CA SER A 388 -70.41 1.57 31.76
C SER A 388 -71.56 0.72 31.20
N ARG A 389 -72.69 1.34 30.85
CA ARG A 389 -73.83 0.64 30.21
C ARG A 389 -73.50 0.09 28.83
N ALA A 390 -72.58 0.74 28.11
CA ALA A 390 -72.06 0.29 26.83
C ALA A 390 -70.97 -0.79 26.95
N GLY A 391 -70.56 -1.16 28.17
CA GLY A 391 -69.53 -2.16 28.43
C GLY A 391 -68.10 -1.67 28.21
N ILE A 392 -67.87 -0.36 28.20
CA ILE A 392 -66.54 0.25 28.04
C ILE A 392 -65.85 0.24 29.41
N ILE A 393 -64.79 -0.55 29.55
CA ILE A 393 -64.12 -0.83 30.83
C ILE A 393 -63.08 0.26 31.18
N ASP A 394 -62.57 0.97 30.18
CA ASP A 394 -61.50 1.97 30.31
C ASP A 394 -61.97 3.32 29.73
N SER A 395 -62.86 3.99 30.47
CA SER A 395 -63.43 5.26 30.04
C SER A 395 -62.54 6.44 30.45
N ARG A 396 -62.43 7.46 29.59
CA ARG A 396 -61.80 8.76 29.89
C ARG A 396 -62.37 9.48 31.11
N THR A 397 -63.52 9.04 31.62
CA THR A 397 -64.17 9.60 32.81
C THR A 397 -63.56 9.07 34.11
N GLN A 398 -62.69 8.08 34.02
CA GLN A 398 -61.93 7.55 35.14
C GLN A 398 -60.78 8.51 35.44
N LEU A 399 -60.67 8.95 36.69
CA LEU A 399 -59.53 9.75 37.12
C LEU A 399 -58.29 8.84 37.13
N ASN A 400 -57.29 9.22 36.34
CA ASN A 400 -55.95 8.68 36.44
C ASN A 400 -55.30 9.20 37.73
N ILE A 401 -55.75 8.70 38.87
CA ILE A 401 -55.07 8.94 40.14
C ILE A 401 -53.81 8.09 40.09
N ARG A 402 -52.74 8.67 39.55
CA ARG A 402 -51.39 8.21 39.87
C ARG A 402 -51.22 8.41 41.37
N LYS A 403 -51.38 7.34 42.14
CA LYS A 403 -50.80 7.30 43.48
C LYS A 403 -49.28 7.23 43.30
N GLU A 404 -48.64 8.39 43.32
CA GLU A 404 -47.28 8.54 43.82
C GLU A 404 -47.32 8.27 45.34
N GLU A 405 -47.60 7.03 45.75
CA GLU A 405 -47.48 6.64 47.15
C GLU A 405 -46.50 5.47 47.25
N LEU A 406 -45.27 5.88 47.55
CA LEU A 406 -44.17 5.07 48.09
C LEU A 406 -43.55 4.10 47.09
N ASP A 407 -42.85 4.65 46.08
CA ASP A 407 -41.58 4.03 45.71
C ASP A 407 -40.65 4.22 46.93
N GLU A 408 -40.14 3.13 47.50
CA GLU A 408 -39.12 3.21 48.54
C GLU A 408 -37.81 3.71 47.90
N HIS A 409 -37.69 5.02 47.63
CA HIS A 409 -36.48 5.76 47.25
C HIS A 409 -35.47 4.95 46.39
N LYS A 410 -35.93 4.31 45.30
CA LYS A 410 -35.03 3.62 44.36
C LYS A 410 -34.55 4.61 43.30
N PRO A 411 -33.26 4.56 42.91
CA PRO A 411 -32.76 5.49 41.90
C PRO A 411 -33.33 5.21 40.52
N LEU A 412 -33.54 6.30 39.79
CA LEU A 412 -33.86 6.36 38.37
C LEU A 412 -32.59 6.35 37.51
N ASP A 413 -31.50 6.93 37.98
CA ASP A 413 -30.24 6.96 37.23
C ASP A 413 -29.10 6.39 38.09
N PHE A 414 -28.23 5.59 37.46
CA PHE A 414 -27.01 5.07 38.05
C PHE A 414 -25.80 5.54 37.24
N GLU A 415 -24.95 6.37 37.83
CA GLU A 415 -23.71 6.87 37.22
C GLU A 415 -22.50 6.13 37.80
N PHE A 416 -21.68 5.57 36.91
CA PHE A 416 -20.43 4.89 37.29
C PHE A 416 -19.23 5.56 36.64
N THR A 417 -18.29 6.07 37.43
CA THR A 417 -17.01 6.60 36.93
C THR A 417 -15.86 5.65 37.33
N LEU A 418 -15.15 5.14 36.34
CA LEU A 418 -13.89 4.43 36.52
C LEU A 418 -12.71 5.38 36.32
N ILE A 419 -11.79 5.42 37.27
CA ILE A 419 -10.57 6.23 37.22
C ILE A 419 -9.35 5.31 37.17
N CYS A 420 -8.59 5.36 36.07
CA CYS A 420 -7.44 4.51 35.81
C CYS A 420 -6.12 5.25 35.99
N ASP A 421 -5.13 4.58 36.59
CA ASP A 421 -3.79 5.13 36.75
C ASP A 421 -2.97 4.95 35.47
N LEU A 422 -2.43 6.05 34.96
CA LEU A 422 -1.60 6.13 33.75
C LEU A 422 -0.15 6.43 34.08
N SER A 423 0.26 6.37 35.34
CA SER A 423 1.63 6.60 35.81
C SER A 423 2.61 5.51 35.33
N GLY A 424 3.90 5.84 35.27
CA GLY A 424 4.93 4.95 34.76
C GLY A 424 5.08 3.65 35.55
N SER A 425 4.72 3.62 36.83
CA SER A 425 4.73 2.42 37.68
C SER A 425 3.70 1.38 37.25
N MET A 426 2.62 1.82 36.60
CA MET A 426 1.58 0.95 36.04
C MET A 426 2.00 0.23 34.74
N ASN A 427 3.13 0.61 34.13
CA ASN A 427 3.51 0.20 32.77
C ASN A 427 4.05 -1.24 32.65
N GLU A 428 3.24 -2.21 33.09
CA GLU A 428 3.48 -3.64 32.99
C GLU A 428 2.48 -4.32 32.03
N ASN A 429 2.68 -4.12 30.73
CA ASN A 429 1.81 -4.64 29.68
C ASN A 429 2.15 -6.11 29.32
N ARG A 430 1.96 -7.01 30.29
CA ARG A 430 2.09 -8.47 30.15
C ARG A 430 0.93 -9.14 30.89
N PRO A 431 0.53 -10.37 30.53
CA PRO A 431 -0.48 -11.11 31.30
C PRO A 431 -0.15 -11.14 32.80
N GLY A 432 -1.10 -10.75 33.66
CA GLY A 432 -0.89 -10.60 35.11
C GLY A 432 -0.14 -9.32 35.55
N GLY A 433 0.21 -8.43 34.62
CA GLY A 433 0.81 -7.13 34.89
C GLY A 433 -0.23 -6.03 35.15
N LYS A 434 0.18 -4.95 35.82
CA LYS A 434 -0.69 -3.85 36.31
C LYS A 434 -1.56 -3.21 35.22
N SER A 435 -0.94 -2.60 34.19
CA SER A 435 -1.68 -1.99 33.07
C SER A 435 -2.51 -3.00 32.30
N TYR A 436 -2.02 -4.22 32.12
CA TYR A 436 -2.74 -5.29 31.44
C TYR A 436 -4.05 -5.66 32.17
N GLU A 437 -3.99 -5.90 33.47
CA GLU A 437 -5.17 -6.25 34.28
C GLU A 437 -6.10 -5.03 34.48
N GLN A 438 -5.56 -3.82 34.61
CA GLN A 438 -6.37 -2.59 34.62
C GLN A 438 -7.16 -2.42 33.31
N ARG A 439 -6.54 -2.76 32.18
CA ARG A 439 -7.20 -2.74 30.87
C ARG A 439 -8.32 -3.77 30.79
N LEU A 440 -8.08 -5.02 31.20
CA LEU A 440 -9.13 -6.04 31.28
C LEU A 440 -10.28 -5.57 32.19
N CYS A 441 -9.96 -5.02 33.35
CA CYS A 441 -10.94 -4.48 34.29
C CYS A 441 -11.78 -3.35 33.67
N THR A 442 -11.15 -2.45 32.91
CA THR A 442 -11.84 -1.38 32.19
C THR A 442 -12.79 -1.91 31.12
N ILE A 443 -12.36 -2.92 30.35
CA ILE A 443 -13.21 -3.59 29.35
C ILE A 443 -14.40 -4.27 30.04
N LEU A 444 -14.17 -4.98 31.16
CA LEU A 444 -15.23 -5.61 31.95
C LEU A 444 -16.31 -4.58 32.32
N ILE A 445 -15.93 -3.47 32.97
CA ILE A 445 -16.89 -2.44 33.39
C ILE A 445 -17.62 -1.83 32.19
N THR A 446 -16.87 -1.45 31.16
CA THR A 446 -17.42 -0.75 30.00
C THR A 446 -18.41 -1.64 29.23
N GLU A 447 -18.09 -2.93 29.05
CA GLU A 447 -18.97 -3.88 28.36
C GLU A 447 -20.15 -4.31 29.21
N ALA A 448 -19.93 -4.57 30.51
CA ALA A 448 -20.99 -5.01 31.41
C ALA A 448 -22.06 -3.93 31.59
N LEU A 449 -21.67 -2.67 31.82
CA LEU A 449 -22.62 -1.57 31.98
C LEU A 449 -23.32 -1.18 30.68
N ASP A 450 -22.61 -1.20 29.54
CA ASP A 450 -23.23 -0.98 28.23
C ASP A 450 -24.22 -2.11 27.90
N GLU A 451 -23.91 -3.36 28.25
CA GLU A 451 -24.87 -4.46 28.13
C GLU A 451 -26.09 -4.29 29.04
N PHE A 452 -25.88 -3.89 30.30
CA PHE A 452 -26.96 -3.66 31.23
C PHE A 452 -27.90 -2.54 30.75
N GLU A 453 -27.33 -1.42 30.30
CA GLU A 453 -28.11 -0.31 29.76
C GLU A 453 -28.90 -0.73 28.53
N ARG A 454 -28.32 -1.51 27.60
CA ARG A 454 -29.07 -2.06 26.45
C ARG A 454 -30.28 -2.89 26.88
N LYS A 455 -30.16 -3.72 27.93
CA LYS A 455 -31.30 -4.46 28.49
C LYS A 455 -32.36 -3.50 29.06
N LEU A 456 -31.94 -2.49 29.82
CA LEU A 456 -32.84 -1.47 30.36
C LEU A 456 -33.54 -0.66 29.26
N LYS A 457 -32.87 -0.35 28.13
CA LYS A 457 -33.51 0.31 26.97
C LYS A 457 -34.70 -0.49 26.45
N ALA A 458 -34.55 -1.82 26.34
CA ALA A 458 -35.63 -2.70 25.89
C ALA A 458 -36.81 -2.68 26.88
N GLU A 459 -36.53 -2.78 28.18
CA GLU A 459 -37.55 -2.74 29.24
C GLU A 459 -38.26 -1.39 29.36
N ARG A 460 -37.57 -0.29 29.06
CA ARG A 460 -38.15 1.06 29.01
C ARG A 460 -39.11 1.25 27.84
N ILE A 461 -38.86 0.61 26.70
CA ILE A 461 -39.81 0.63 25.57
C ILE A 461 -41.15 0.01 26.00
N GLU A 462 -41.10 -1.05 26.80
CA GLU A 462 -42.28 -1.71 27.37
C GLU A 462 -42.86 -0.96 28.59
N ARG A 463 -42.21 0.15 29.01
CA ARG A 463 -42.56 0.97 30.19
C ARG A 463 -42.62 0.16 31.49
N LEU A 464 -41.76 -0.86 31.60
CA LEU A 464 -41.72 -1.79 32.72
C LEU A 464 -40.73 -1.37 33.82
N VAL A 465 -39.64 -0.70 33.43
CA VAL A 465 -38.55 -0.26 34.32
C VAL A 465 -38.12 1.13 33.90
N ASP A 466 -37.88 2.06 34.84
CA ASP A 466 -37.52 3.46 34.55
C ASP A 466 -36.05 3.80 34.94
N LEU A 467 -35.18 2.79 35.09
CA LEU A 467 -33.76 2.93 35.43
C LEU A 467 -32.90 3.22 34.18
N ARG A 468 -31.91 4.13 34.28
CA ARG A 468 -30.84 4.36 33.29
C ARG A 468 -29.46 4.18 33.91
N VAL A 469 -28.52 3.70 33.11
CA VAL A 469 -27.13 3.49 33.51
C VAL A 469 -26.21 4.33 32.61
N PHE A 470 -25.38 5.16 33.26
CA PHE A 470 -24.36 5.97 32.61
C PHE A 470 -22.99 5.54 33.10
N SER A 471 -22.01 5.52 32.20
CA SER A 471 -20.63 5.22 32.56
C SER A 471 -19.66 6.28 32.05
N GLU A 472 -18.56 6.46 32.77
CA GLU A 472 -17.46 7.34 32.43
C GLU A 472 -16.15 6.61 32.72
N VAL A 473 -15.14 6.84 31.87
CA VAL A 473 -13.78 6.34 32.10
C VAL A 473 -12.82 7.51 32.00
N ARG A 474 -12.08 7.76 33.08
CA ARG A 474 -11.03 8.78 33.14
C ARG A 474 -9.70 8.11 33.45
N GLY A 475 -8.62 8.73 33.03
CA GLY A 475 -7.27 8.34 33.39
C GLY A 475 -6.53 9.49 34.07
N PHE A 476 -5.54 9.19 34.90
CA PHE A 476 -4.73 10.21 35.54
C PHE A 476 -3.23 9.88 35.49
N GLY A 477 -2.42 10.93 35.45
CA GLY A 477 -0.97 10.86 35.64
C GLY A 477 -0.50 12.20 36.16
N SER A 478 0.12 13.01 35.29
CA SER A 478 0.38 14.42 35.61
C SER A 478 -0.88 15.30 35.57
N HIS A 479 -1.88 14.90 34.79
CA HIS A 479 -3.14 15.61 34.56
C HIS A 479 -4.28 14.58 34.47
N ASP A 480 -5.51 15.06 34.58
CA ASP A 480 -6.72 14.30 34.27
C ASP A 480 -6.89 14.16 32.75
N GLU A 481 -7.28 12.98 32.29
CA GLU A 481 -7.51 12.62 30.90
C GLU A 481 -8.88 11.92 30.78
N GLU A 482 -9.79 12.46 29.97
CA GLU A 482 -11.07 11.81 29.71
C GLU A 482 -10.93 10.76 28.60
N LEU A 483 -11.19 9.49 28.91
CA LEU A 483 -11.08 8.38 27.97
C LEU A 483 -12.43 8.03 27.34
N LYS A 484 -13.49 8.09 28.15
CA LYS A 484 -14.91 7.97 27.77
C LYS A 484 -15.71 9.04 28.52
N PRO A 485 -16.47 9.91 27.83
CA PRO A 485 -17.36 10.86 28.49
C PRO A 485 -18.53 10.15 29.19
N MET A 486 -19.10 10.77 30.21
CA MET A 486 -20.30 10.27 30.89
C MET A 486 -21.45 10.10 29.88
N SER A 487 -21.84 8.85 29.63
CA SER A 487 -22.80 8.49 28.57
C SER A 487 -23.38 7.09 28.79
N ASP A 488 -24.56 6.86 28.21
CA ASP A 488 -25.35 5.61 28.29
C ASP A 488 -24.97 4.58 27.19
N SER A 489 -23.90 4.86 26.46
CA SER A 489 -23.42 4.05 25.34
C SER A 489 -21.94 4.29 25.11
N VAL A 490 -21.31 3.38 24.39
CA VAL A 490 -19.92 3.56 23.95
C VAL A 490 -19.76 3.03 22.53
N ASP A 491 -19.21 3.89 21.68
CA ASP A 491 -18.93 3.53 20.29
C ASP A 491 -17.68 2.64 20.19
N TYR A 492 -17.60 1.93 19.07
CA TYR A 492 -16.56 0.95 18.83
C TYR A 492 -15.14 1.54 18.78
N TYR A 493 -15.00 2.75 18.21
CA TYR A 493 -13.71 3.45 18.15
C TYR A 493 -13.22 3.80 19.55
N THR A 494 -14.11 4.31 20.40
CA THR A 494 -13.83 4.66 21.79
C THR A 494 -13.40 3.42 22.59
N ARG A 495 -14.03 2.25 22.40
CA ARG A 495 -13.62 0.98 23.05
C ARG A 495 -12.15 0.64 22.76
N VAL A 496 -11.78 0.58 21.49
CA VAL A 496 -10.42 0.25 21.05
C VAL A 496 -9.42 1.32 21.51
N ARG A 497 -9.80 2.60 21.44
CA ARG A 497 -8.94 3.71 21.89
C ARG A 497 -8.62 3.64 23.39
N ILE A 498 -9.61 3.36 24.24
CA ILE A 498 -9.39 3.19 25.70
C ILE A 498 -8.42 2.04 25.95
N CYS A 499 -8.67 0.89 25.31
CA CYS A 499 -7.83 -0.31 25.40
C CYS A 499 -6.37 0.00 25.06
N LYS A 500 -6.15 0.68 23.93
CA LYS A 500 -4.81 1.10 23.50
C LYS A 500 -4.18 2.15 24.43
N ARG A 501 -4.97 3.11 24.93
CA ARG A 501 -4.43 4.16 25.82
C ARG A 501 -3.92 3.60 27.14
N LEU A 502 -4.60 2.59 27.69
CA LEU A 502 -4.22 1.90 28.91
C LEU A 502 -3.01 0.96 28.73
N GLU A 503 -2.64 0.64 27.49
CA GLU A 503 -1.44 -0.15 27.19
C GLU A 503 -0.14 0.57 27.56
N ALA A 504 -0.11 1.90 27.40
CA ALA A 504 1.08 2.72 27.57
C ALA A 504 0.91 3.73 28.71
N CYS A 505 1.24 3.30 29.92
CA CYS A 505 1.22 4.17 31.10
C CYS A 505 2.54 4.95 31.18
N THR A 506 2.53 6.24 30.86
CA THR A 506 3.75 7.08 30.71
C THR A 506 3.77 8.30 31.65
N GLY A 507 2.78 8.42 32.52
CA GLY A 507 2.67 9.51 33.47
C GLY A 507 3.85 9.54 34.45
N LYS A 508 4.39 10.73 34.73
CA LYS A 508 5.53 10.88 35.65
C LYS A 508 5.13 11.09 37.11
N ARG A 509 3.82 11.17 37.36
CA ARG A 509 3.20 11.62 38.61
C ARG A 509 1.92 10.83 38.84
N THR A 510 1.53 10.72 40.10
CA THR A 510 0.29 10.06 40.54
C THR A 510 -0.58 11.16 41.15
N ALA A 511 -1.22 11.96 40.29
CA ALA A 511 -2.04 13.10 40.70
C ALA A 511 -3.54 12.79 40.60
N GLU A 512 -3.99 11.72 41.26
CA GLU A 512 -5.38 11.25 41.23
C GLU A 512 -6.38 12.27 41.77
N TYR A 513 -5.97 13.14 42.71
CA TYR A 513 -6.80 14.22 43.24
C TYR A 513 -7.34 15.13 42.13
N LYS A 514 -6.64 15.26 40.99
CA LYS A 514 -7.10 16.07 39.85
C LYS A 514 -8.34 15.47 39.19
N SER A 515 -8.34 14.16 38.97
CA SER A 515 -9.50 13.46 38.39
C SER A 515 -10.66 13.41 39.37
N LEU A 516 -10.40 13.14 40.66
CA LEU A 516 -11.45 13.19 41.70
C LEU A 516 -12.07 14.60 41.82
N THR A 517 -11.24 15.66 41.80
CA THR A 517 -11.72 17.05 41.83
C THR A 517 -12.52 17.39 40.57
N ARG A 518 -12.12 16.87 39.40
CA ARG A 518 -12.87 17.08 38.14
C ARG A 518 -14.25 16.44 38.21
N VAL A 519 -14.34 15.21 38.73
CA VAL A 519 -15.62 14.53 38.96
C VAL A 519 -16.46 15.31 39.98
N ALA A 520 -15.89 15.74 41.10
CA ALA A 520 -16.59 16.54 42.11
C ALA A 520 -17.14 17.86 41.53
N ALA A 521 -16.33 18.58 40.74
CA ALA A 521 -16.73 19.84 40.12
C ALA A 521 -17.86 19.66 39.09
N ARG A 522 -17.90 18.53 38.36
CA ARG A 522 -19.02 18.20 37.47
C ARG A 522 -20.32 18.10 38.27
N LEU A 523 -20.30 17.37 39.38
CA LEU A 523 -21.46 17.20 40.25
C LEU A 523 -21.91 18.52 40.90
N GLU A 524 -20.98 19.44 41.18
CA GLU A 524 -21.30 20.78 41.70
C GLU A 524 -22.01 21.66 40.65
N GLY A 525 -21.65 21.54 39.37
CA GLY A 525 -22.28 22.29 38.27
C GLY A 525 -23.68 21.77 37.89
N GLU A 526 -23.97 20.50 38.17
CA GLU A 526 -25.26 19.85 37.90
C GLU A 526 -26.29 20.02 39.03
N ALA A 527 -25.87 20.51 40.21
CA ALA A 527 -26.70 20.65 41.41
C ALA A 527 -27.72 21.81 41.30
N GLY A 528 -28.82 21.57 40.58
CA GLY A 528 -29.92 22.52 40.40
C GLY A 528 -31.14 22.32 41.31
N ASN A 529 -31.38 21.14 41.90
CA ASN A 529 -32.50 20.89 42.82
C ASN A 529 -32.26 19.64 43.70
N ASP A 530 -32.45 19.73 45.02
CA ASP A 530 -32.31 18.63 46.01
C ASP A 530 -33.28 17.44 45.80
N ALA A 531 -34.26 17.58 44.91
CA ALA A 531 -35.18 16.50 44.53
C ALA A 531 -34.54 15.52 43.54
N ASP A 532 -33.80 16.03 42.54
CA ASP A 532 -33.15 15.22 41.51
C ASP A 532 -31.99 14.37 42.08
N ASP A 533 -31.32 14.86 43.13
CA ASP A 533 -30.15 14.19 43.72
C ASP A 533 -30.51 12.92 44.53
N ARG A 534 -31.79 12.75 44.89
CA ARG A 534 -32.29 11.53 45.55
C ARG A 534 -32.57 10.39 44.57
N ASP A 535 -32.78 10.71 43.30
CA ASP A 535 -33.10 9.75 42.24
C ASP A 535 -31.86 9.26 41.49
N ILE A 536 -30.67 9.78 41.83
CA ILE A 536 -29.40 9.41 41.18
C ILE A 536 -28.51 8.69 42.18
N LYS A 537 -28.03 7.48 41.84
CA LYS A 537 -26.93 6.83 42.55
C LYS A 537 -25.64 6.94 41.78
N ARG A 538 -24.57 7.33 42.47
CA ARG A 538 -23.26 7.57 41.88
C ARG A 538 -22.21 6.70 42.54
N ALA A 539 -21.37 6.07 41.72
CA ALA A 539 -20.23 5.29 42.16
C ALA A 539 -18.97 5.75 41.43
N VAL A 540 -17.89 5.96 42.17
CA VAL A 540 -16.57 6.27 41.64
C VAL A 540 -15.60 5.21 42.12
N VAL A 541 -14.96 4.50 41.20
CA VAL A 541 -13.92 3.52 41.52
C VAL A 541 -12.59 3.96 40.91
N LEU A 542 -11.55 3.99 41.73
CA LEU A 542 -10.20 4.32 41.31
C LEU A 542 -9.28 3.09 41.41
N ILE A 543 -8.44 2.89 40.40
CA ILE A 543 -7.39 1.86 40.38
C ILE A 543 -6.03 2.57 40.38
N THR A 544 -5.12 2.17 41.27
CA THR A 544 -3.73 2.66 41.33
C THR A 544 -2.80 1.60 41.92
N ASP A 545 -1.51 1.64 41.59
CA ASP A 545 -0.49 0.78 42.22
C ASP A 545 0.33 1.46 43.32
N GLY A 546 0.10 2.74 43.59
CA GLY A 546 0.94 3.57 44.46
C GLY A 546 0.16 4.49 45.40
N GLY A 547 0.89 5.36 46.10
CA GLY A 547 0.31 6.42 46.93
C GLY A 547 0.24 7.74 46.19
N SER A 548 -0.80 8.53 46.46
CA SER A 548 -0.97 9.86 45.88
C SER A 548 0.25 10.75 46.05
N ASP A 549 0.53 11.58 45.04
CA ASP A 549 1.43 12.73 45.17
C ASP A 549 0.96 13.70 46.28
N ASP A 550 -0.36 13.80 46.49
CA ASP A 550 -0.97 14.61 47.54
C ASP A 550 -2.15 13.87 48.20
N PRO A 551 -1.87 13.03 49.21
CA PRO A 551 -2.90 12.24 49.89
C PRO A 551 -3.95 13.09 50.61
N ALA A 552 -3.61 14.32 51.01
CA ALA A 552 -4.53 15.22 51.69
C ALA A 552 -5.59 15.76 50.72
N LEU A 553 -5.17 16.21 49.53
CA LEU A 553 -6.10 16.64 48.49
C LEU A 553 -6.94 15.49 47.95
N THR A 554 -6.37 14.28 47.84
CA THR A 554 -7.13 13.08 47.44
C THR A 554 -8.22 12.76 48.46
N ARG A 555 -7.90 12.83 49.75
CA ARG A 555 -8.88 12.64 50.84
C ARG A 555 -9.96 13.71 50.81
N GLU A 556 -9.59 14.96 50.65
CA GLU A 556 -10.54 16.08 50.58
C GLU A 556 -11.51 15.92 49.41
N ALA A 557 -11.00 15.57 48.22
CA ALA A 557 -11.83 15.31 47.05
C ALA A 557 -12.77 14.10 47.25
N LYS A 558 -12.30 13.03 47.90
CA LYS A 558 -13.12 11.88 48.30
C LYS A 558 -14.25 12.29 49.25
N GLU A 559 -13.92 13.05 50.30
CA GLU A 559 -14.90 13.52 51.29
C GLU A 559 -15.96 14.43 50.65
N ARG A 560 -15.57 15.30 49.71
CA ARG A 560 -16.50 16.13 48.93
C ARG A 560 -17.49 15.30 48.10
N LEU A 561 -17.01 14.24 47.44
CA LEU A 561 -17.86 13.31 46.71
C LEU A 561 -18.82 12.55 47.65
N GLY A 562 -18.31 12.10 48.81
CA GLY A 562 -19.11 11.42 49.83
C GLY A 562 -20.24 12.27 50.42
N LEU A 563 -20.00 13.57 50.64
CA LEU A 563 -21.02 14.53 51.08
C LEU A 563 -22.19 14.68 50.09
N ARG A 564 -21.99 14.30 48.83
CA ARG A 564 -23.00 14.29 47.76
C ARG A 564 -23.64 12.91 47.55
N GLY A 565 -23.46 11.98 48.50
CA GLY A 565 -24.04 10.64 48.42
C GLY A 565 -23.40 9.72 47.38
N CYS A 566 -22.22 10.08 46.87
CA CYS A 566 -21.45 9.23 45.96
C CYS A 566 -20.69 8.15 46.74
N VAL A 567 -20.77 6.90 46.28
CA VAL A 567 -19.97 5.80 46.82
C VAL A 567 -18.60 5.84 46.14
N VAL A 568 -17.55 6.10 46.91
CA VAL A 568 -16.19 6.25 46.37
C VAL A 568 -15.32 5.10 46.89
N ARG A 569 -14.61 4.41 45.99
CA ARG A 569 -13.77 3.25 46.32
C ARG A 569 -12.43 3.34 45.62
N GLY A 570 -11.36 2.97 46.32
CA GLY A 570 -10.01 2.90 45.76
C GLY A 570 -9.52 1.46 45.78
N ILE A 571 -8.85 1.02 44.73
CA ILE A 571 -8.22 -0.30 44.63
C ILE A 571 -6.72 -0.09 44.45
N GLN A 572 -5.94 -0.52 45.45
CA GLN A 572 -4.48 -0.50 45.39
C GLN A 572 -3.97 -1.84 44.87
N ILE A 573 -3.29 -1.87 43.72
CA ILE A 573 -2.88 -3.12 43.05
C ILE A 573 -1.37 -3.39 43.16
N GLY A 574 -1.00 -4.67 43.20
CA GLY A 574 0.39 -5.12 43.15
C GLY A 574 1.13 -5.07 44.49
N GLU A 575 2.44 -4.88 44.44
CA GLU A 575 3.33 -4.82 45.61
C GLU A 575 3.85 -3.38 45.83
N PRO A 576 3.00 -2.47 46.36
CA PRO A 576 3.39 -1.09 46.67
C PRO A 576 4.44 -1.02 47.78
N SER A 577 5.20 0.08 47.80
CA SER A 577 6.12 0.36 48.90
C SER A 577 5.38 0.60 50.22
N THR A 578 6.06 0.44 51.37
CA THR A 578 5.44 0.73 52.68
C THR A 578 4.92 2.17 52.75
N GLU A 579 5.64 3.12 52.17
CA GLU A 579 5.24 4.53 52.10
C GLU A 579 3.95 4.70 51.28
N ASP A 580 3.82 4.02 50.14
CA ASP A 580 2.63 4.07 49.29
C ASP A 580 1.41 3.44 49.97
N VAL A 581 1.60 2.36 50.73
CA VAL A 581 0.54 1.75 51.54
C VAL A 581 0.05 2.72 52.62
N GLU A 582 0.96 3.44 53.28
CA GLU A 582 0.60 4.44 54.30
C GLU A 582 -0.16 5.62 53.69
N LYS A 583 0.32 6.16 52.55
CA LYS A 583 -0.35 7.23 51.81
C LYS A 583 -1.75 6.81 51.34
N PHE A 584 -1.87 5.60 50.78
CA PHE A 584 -3.14 5.07 50.33
C PHE A 584 -4.12 4.88 51.49
N ARG A 585 -3.67 4.29 52.62
CA ARG A 585 -4.50 4.16 53.82
C ARG A 585 -4.94 5.50 54.39
N TYR A 586 -4.06 6.51 54.37
CA TYR A 586 -4.40 7.85 54.83
C TYR A 586 -5.51 8.50 53.98
N ALA A 587 -5.45 8.33 52.66
CA ALA A 587 -6.43 8.92 51.73
C ALA A 587 -7.76 8.15 51.69
N TRP A 588 -7.70 6.81 51.66
CA TRP A 588 -8.85 5.96 51.39
C TRP A 588 -9.50 5.36 52.64
N GLY A 589 -8.72 5.03 53.68
CA GLY A 589 -9.25 4.40 54.90
C GLY A 589 -10.00 3.10 54.58
N ASP A 590 -11.21 2.96 55.13
CA ASP A 590 -12.08 1.78 54.91
C ASP A 590 -12.66 1.69 53.49
N ASP A 591 -12.59 2.79 52.70
CA ASP A 591 -13.01 2.80 51.30
C ASP A 591 -11.94 2.25 50.35
N GLY A 592 -10.78 1.87 50.88
CA GLY A 592 -9.63 1.34 50.13
C GLY A 592 -9.55 -0.18 50.17
N LEU A 593 -9.39 -0.81 49.01
CA LEU A 593 -9.28 -2.25 48.82
C LEU A 593 -7.87 -2.63 48.33
N PRO A 594 -7.05 -3.31 49.14
CA PRO A 594 -5.75 -3.80 48.68
C PRO A 594 -5.89 -5.08 47.86
N CYS A 595 -5.36 -5.07 46.63
CA CYS A 595 -5.34 -6.19 45.69
C CYS A 595 -3.88 -6.57 45.35
N LYS A 596 -3.25 -7.32 46.26
CA LYS A 596 -1.83 -7.71 46.14
C LYS A 596 -1.52 -8.51 44.87
N ASP A 597 -2.39 -9.48 44.57
CA ASP A 597 -2.33 -10.24 43.33
C ASP A 597 -3.09 -9.48 42.24
N VAL A 598 -2.34 -8.88 41.32
CA VAL A 598 -2.89 -8.05 40.24
C VAL A 598 -3.87 -8.84 39.37
N SER A 599 -3.66 -10.15 39.18
CA SER A 599 -4.55 -11.01 38.38
C SER A 599 -5.94 -11.17 39.00
N ARG A 600 -6.11 -10.81 40.28
CA ARG A 600 -7.39 -10.80 40.98
C ARG A 600 -8.17 -9.50 40.80
N LEU A 601 -7.63 -8.51 40.09
CA LEU A 601 -8.29 -7.22 39.89
C LEU A 601 -9.65 -7.37 39.21
N VAL A 602 -9.71 -8.15 38.12
CA VAL A 602 -10.96 -8.38 37.37
C VAL A 602 -12.03 -9.05 38.25
N PRO A 603 -11.77 -10.18 38.94
CA PRO A 603 -12.71 -10.75 39.91
C PRO A 603 -13.09 -9.82 41.08
N THR A 604 -12.17 -8.97 41.53
CA THR A 604 -12.43 -8.02 42.63
C THR A 604 -13.39 -6.94 42.17
N MET A 605 -13.19 -6.43 40.95
CA MET A 605 -14.09 -5.45 40.34
C MET A 605 -15.46 -6.04 40.02
N GLU A 606 -15.52 -7.29 39.55
CA GLU A 606 -16.78 -8.02 39.32
C GLU A 606 -17.64 -8.02 40.60
N LYS A 607 -17.06 -8.46 41.73
CA LYS A 607 -17.74 -8.48 43.02
C LYS A 607 -18.12 -7.09 43.53
N LEU A 608 -17.21 -6.12 43.37
CA LEU A 608 -17.50 -4.75 43.76
C LEU A 608 -18.69 -4.18 42.98
N LEU A 609 -18.75 -4.45 41.67
CA LEU A 609 -19.87 -4.00 40.84
C LEU A 609 -21.16 -4.72 41.23
N GLU A 610 -21.11 -6.03 41.49
CA GLU A 610 -22.25 -6.78 42.03
C GLU A 610 -22.77 -6.14 43.33
N ASP A 611 -21.90 -5.95 44.33
CA ASP A 611 -22.26 -5.34 45.62
C ASP A 611 -22.87 -3.94 45.45
N LEU A 612 -22.31 -3.12 44.55
CA LEU A 612 -22.81 -1.77 44.26
C LEU A 612 -24.21 -1.81 43.65
N LEU A 613 -24.44 -2.70 42.69
CA LEU A 613 -25.74 -2.85 42.03
C LEU A 613 -26.79 -3.43 42.99
N GLU A 614 -26.44 -4.41 43.82
CA GLU A 614 -27.37 -5.01 44.78
C GLU A 614 -27.70 -4.08 45.94
N THR A 615 -26.74 -3.32 46.44
CA THR A 615 -26.93 -2.47 47.63
C THR A 615 -27.60 -1.13 47.29
N HIS A 616 -27.26 -0.57 46.13
CA HIS A 616 -27.63 0.81 45.79
C HIS A 616 -28.59 0.92 44.61
N VAL A 617 -28.67 -0.10 43.75
CA VAL A 617 -29.53 -0.06 42.57
C VAL A 617 -30.76 -0.92 42.78
N MET A 618 -30.64 -2.24 43.01
CA MET A 618 -31.75 -3.17 43.31
C MET A 618 -32.64 -2.60 44.40
#